data_AF-A0A3P7NU51-F1
#
_entry.id   AF-A0A3P7NU51-F1
#
_cell.length_a   1.000
_cell.length_b   1.000
_cell.length_c   1.000
_cell.angle_alpha   90.00
_cell.angle_beta   90.00
_cell.angle_gamma   90.00
#
_symmetry.space_group_name_H-M   'P 1'
#
loop_
_entity.id
_entity.type
_entity.pdbx_description
1 polymer ?
#
loop_
_entity_poly.entity_id
_entity_poly.type
_entity_poly.pdbx_seq_one_letter_code
_entity_poly.pdbx_strand_id
1 'polypeptide(L)'
;MKKNMQLYSINLLKERFGSELSINDAISFFYISERNSIFCYTGIKRNDERETYIDSFPVSLNMKNKTKMNDIFLRINKGCIIFDSFLNEDSYKDVKYKKLKCILQLPIGATTYFCVSDHIEEHGSWRFTENRLLTSEVFGMCYDELDGLLEAYSKIMHTNTQYNRYPRLTRSNKKDNLCDLTGLWIPMNFPYIAFEQSDYDFSHVSLWGFYRNVGLLCRSSVFYNALLSEGADKEALKNIIKPNVNWNYEKVMYKDIHKNK
;
A
#
# COMPACT_ATOMS: atom_id res chain seq x y z
N MET A 1 7.21 13.84 22.38
CA MET A 1 8.07 14.06 21.19
C MET A 1 7.54 13.15 20.08
N LYS A 2 6.80 13.66 19.08
CA LYS A 2 6.27 12.83 17.99
C LYS A 2 7.43 12.47 17.05
N LYS A 3 7.91 11.21 17.05
CA LYS A 3 8.80 10.76 15.98
C LYS A 3 7.97 10.64 14.71
N ASN A 4 8.47 11.24 13.64
CA ASN A 4 7.79 11.27 12.35
C ASN A 4 7.96 9.92 11.67
N MET A 5 6.85 9.35 11.22
CA MET A 5 6.83 8.22 10.29
C MET A 5 7.58 8.61 9.01
N GLN A 6 8.55 7.80 8.59
CA GLN A 6 9.47 8.12 7.49
C GLN A 6 9.10 7.40 6.20
N LEU A 7 8.75 8.16 5.16
CA LEU A 7 8.78 7.66 3.79
C LEU A 7 10.23 7.69 3.32
N TYR A 8 10.77 6.53 2.97
CA TYR A 8 12.13 6.43 2.46
C TYR A 8 12.12 6.33 0.94
N SER A 9 13.05 7.02 0.31
CA SER A 9 13.40 6.79 -1.10
C SER A 9 14.08 5.44 -1.24
N ILE A 10 13.99 4.84 -2.43
CA ILE A 10 14.57 3.52 -2.70
C ILE A 10 16.09 3.48 -2.45
N ASN A 11 16.79 4.60 -2.61
CA ASN A 11 18.24 4.68 -2.36
C ASN A 11 18.57 4.37 -0.90
N LEU A 12 17.77 4.88 0.04
CA LEU A 12 17.99 4.61 1.45
C LEU A 12 17.62 3.16 1.83
N LEU A 13 16.73 2.54 1.07
CA LEU A 13 16.40 1.11 1.22
C LEU A 13 17.50 0.22 0.67
N LYS A 14 18.05 0.58 -0.49
CA LYS A 14 19.20 -0.10 -1.10
C LYS A 14 20.43 0.01 -0.20
N GLU A 15 20.71 1.18 0.36
CA GLU A 15 21.80 1.40 1.33
C GLU A 15 21.63 0.56 2.61
N ARG A 16 20.40 0.40 3.09
CA ARG A 16 20.13 -0.22 4.39
C ARG A 16 19.88 -1.72 4.34
N PHE A 17 19.28 -2.22 3.26
CA PHE A 17 18.82 -3.61 3.14
C PHE A 17 19.33 -4.34 1.90
N GLY A 18 20.09 -3.66 1.04
CA GLY A 18 20.57 -4.21 -0.23
C GLY A 18 19.56 -4.01 -1.38
N SER A 19 19.96 -4.43 -2.58
CA SER A 19 19.27 -4.15 -3.84
C SER A 19 18.05 -5.02 -4.14
N GLU A 20 17.68 -5.96 -3.26
CA GLU A 20 16.71 -7.01 -3.57
C GLU A 20 15.63 -7.17 -2.48
N LEU A 21 14.55 -6.40 -2.59
CA LEU A 21 13.42 -6.45 -1.66
C LEU A 21 12.15 -6.86 -2.40
N SER A 22 11.45 -7.87 -1.89
CA SER A 22 10.09 -8.23 -2.31
C SER A 22 9.19 -8.40 -1.09
N ILE A 23 7.93 -8.00 -1.24
CA ILE A 23 6.89 -8.28 -0.24
C ILE A 23 6.50 -9.75 -0.39
N ASN A 24 6.46 -10.46 0.74
CA ASN A 24 5.95 -11.82 0.81
C ASN A 24 4.50 -11.77 1.32
N ASP A 25 3.55 -12.04 0.43
CA ASP A 25 2.12 -12.07 0.74
C ASP A 25 1.77 -13.18 1.75
N ALA A 26 2.49 -14.31 1.73
CA ALA A 26 2.35 -15.39 2.70
C ALA A 26 2.81 -15.02 4.14
N ILE A 27 3.51 -13.89 4.31
CA ILE A 27 4.00 -13.39 5.61
C ILE A 27 3.35 -12.02 5.89
N SER A 28 2.02 -11.96 5.82
CA SER A 28 1.25 -10.75 6.11
C SER A 28 0.46 -10.90 7.41
N PHE A 29 0.57 -9.89 8.28
CA PHE A 29 -0.05 -9.85 9.60
C PHE A 29 -0.98 -8.67 9.73
N PHE A 30 -2.23 -8.96 10.09
CA PHE A 30 -3.27 -7.98 10.29
C PHE A 30 -3.54 -7.80 11.78
N TYR A 31 -3.50 -6.55 12.25
CA TYR A 31 -3.84 -6.19 13.61
C TYR A 31 -4.92 -5.13 13.61
N ILE A 32 -5.91 -5.27 14.49
CA ILE A 32 -6.86 -4.21 14.81
C ILE A 32 -6.61 -3.73 16.24
N SER A 33 -6.51 -2.43 16.43
CA SER A 33 -6.47 -1.82 17.77
C SER A 33 -7.86 -1.70 18.36
N GLU A 34 -7.96 -1.55 19.68
CA GLU A 34 -9.24 -1.22 20.36
C GLU A 34 -9.85 0.12 19.91
N ARG A 35 -9.06 0.97 19.22
CA ARG A 35 -9.52 2.21 18.58
C ARG A 35 -9.93 2.02 17.12
N ASN A 36 -10.12 0.78 16.67
CA ASN A 36 -10.48 0.40 15.30
C ASN A 36 -9.46 0.82 14.22
N SER A 37 -8.22 1.16 14.60
CA SER A 37 -7.14 1.34 13.62
C SER A 37 -6.61 -0.02 13.20
N ILE A 38 -6.52 -0.23 11.87
CA ILE A 38 -6.04 -1.47 11.26
C ILE A 38 -4.60 -1.29 10.78
N PHE A 39 -3.78 -2.31 11.01
CA PHE A 39 -2.38 -2.34 10.61
C PHE A 39 -2.13 -3.63 9.83
N CYS A 40 -1.66 -3.49 8.59
CA CYS A 40 -1.19 -4.60 7.77
C CYS A 40 0.35 -4.52 7.72
N TYR A 41 1.00 -5.38 8.49
CA TYR A 41 2.46 -5.54 8.44
C TYR A 41 2.80 -6.68 7.51
N THR A 42 3.86 -6.51 6.73
CA THR A 42 4.37 -7.56 5.86
C THR A 42 5.87 -7.76 6.05
N GLY A 43 6.31 -9.00 5.85
CA GLY A 43 7.71 -9.38 5.90
C GLY A 43 8.49 -8.95 4.67
N ILE A 44 9.79 -8.74 4.86
CA ILE A 44 10.75 -8.60 3.77
C ILE A 44 11.40 -9.96 3.55
N LYS A 45 11.37 -10.46 2.31
CA LYS A 45 12.20 -11.60 1.91
C LYS A 45 13.48 -11.08 1.26
N ARG A 46 14.64 -11.44 1.81
CA ARG A 46 15.95 -11.26 1.18
C ARG A 46 16.36 -12.55 0.46
N ASN A 47 17.11 -12.43 -0.63
CA ASN A 47 17.54 -13.58 -1.44
C ASN A 47 18.69 -14.39 -0.82
N ASP A 48 19.39 -13.86 0.20
CA ASP A 48 20.66 -14.39 0.71
C ASP A 48 20.59 -15.29 1.97
N GLU A 49 19.50 -15.37 2.73
CA GLU A 49 19.10 -16.46 3.65
C GLU A 49 17.98 -16.03 4.63
N ARG A 50 17.23 -17.02 5.16
CA ARG A 50 16.19 -17.02 6.22
C ARG A 50 15.08 -15.96 6.10
N GLU A 51 13.87 -16.44 5.82
CA GLU A 51 12.64 -15.66 6.01
C GLU A 51 12.62 -15.07 7.42
N THR A 52 12.46 -13.75 7.54
CA THR A 52 12.26 -13.11 8.84
C THR A 52 10.80 -13.33 9.24
N TYR A 53 10.56 -14.37 10.04
CA TYR A 53 9.21 -14.74 10.49
C TYR A 53 8.68 -13.74 11.53
N ILE A 54 7.82 -12.82 11.08
CA ILE A 54 7.06 -11.92 11.95
C ILE A 54 6.09 -12.70 12.86
N ASP A 55 5.75 -13.96 12.51
CA ASP A 55 4.84 -14.83 13.26
C ASP A 55 5.27 -15.10 14.72
N SER A 56 6.55 -14.91 15.03
CA SER A 56 7.10 -15.05 16.39
C SER A 56 6.78 -13.87 17.34
N PHE A 57 6.16 -12.80 16.84
CA PHE A 57 5.83 -11.60 17.61
C PHE A 57 4.33 -11.31 17.59
N PRO A 58 3.51 -12.13 18.25
CA PRO A 58 2.60 -11.51 19.23
C PRO A 58 2.29 -12.42 20.44
N VAL A 59 2.35 -11.83 21.64
CA VAL A 59 1.48 -12.02 22.84
C VAL A 59 2.30 -11.63 24.08
N SER A 60 1.88 -10.54 24.74
CA SER A 60 2.50 -9.86 25.89
C SER A 60 3.74 -8.97 25.58
N LEU A 61 3.46 -7.69 25.27
CA LEU A 61 4.43 -6.59 25.46
C LEU A 61 4.66 -6.39 26.96
N ASN A 62 5.44 -7.28 27.57
CA ASN A 62 6.03 -7.08 28.88
C ASN A 62 7.51 -7.50 28.80
N MET A 63 8.23 -6.98 27.79
CA MET A 63 9.64 -7.27 27.62
C MET A 63 10.47 -6.39 28.54
N LYS A 64 10.83 -6.95 29.70
CA LYS A 64 11.84 -6.40 30.63
C LYS A 64 13.26 -6.38 30.03
N ASN A 65 13.49 -6.99 28.88
CA ASN A 65 14.82 -7.02 28.24
C ASN A 65 14.83 -6.19 26.96
N LYS A 66 15.49 -5.03 27.05
CA LYS A 66 15.87 -4.15 25.94
C LYS A 66 16.98 -4.81 25.11
N THR A 67 16.67 -5.83 24.32
CA THR A 67 17.60 -6.23 23.26
C THR A 67 17.41 -5.27 22.09
N LYS A 68 18.49 -4.57 21.70
CA LYS A 68 18.53 -3.65 20.56
C LYS A 68 18.16 -4.42 19.27
N MET A 69 16.89 -4.41 18.89
CA MET A 69 16.48 -4.85 17.56
C MET A 69 16.36 -3.62 16.65
N ASN A 70 17.22 -3.59 15.63
CA ASN A 70 17.22 -2.63 14.53
C ASN A 70 16.15 -3.00 13.47
N ASP A 71 15.09 -3.70 13.88
CA ASP A 71 14.18 -4.36 12.97
C ASP A 71 13.18 -3.35 12.44
N ILE A 72 13.22 -3.20 11.13
CA ILE A 72 12.38 -2.29 10.39
C ILE A 72 11.24 -3.09 9.79
N PHE A 73 10.02 -2.59 9.94
CA PHE A 73 8.82 -3.27 9.48
C PHE A 73 8.20 -2.50 8.33
N LEU A 74 7.63 -3.24 7.38
CA LEU A 74 6.83 -2.67 6.31
C LEU A 74 5.37 -2.71 6.70
N ARG A 75 4.73 -1.55 6.70
CA ARG A 75 3.29 -1.40 6.83
C ARG A 75 2.69 -0.98 5.50
N ILE A 76 1.60 -1.62 5.11
CA ILE A 76 0.80 -1.22 3.96
C ILE A 76 -0.36 -0.35 4.47
N ASN A 77 -0.53 0.82 3.88
CA ASN A 77 -1.63 1.72 4.21
C ASN A 77 -2.08 2.50 2.96
N LYS A 78 -3.35 2.36 2.58
CA LYS A 78 -3.96 3.00 1.40
C LYS A 78 -3.10 2.91 0.12
N GLY A 79 -2.53 1.74 -0.14
CA GLY A 79 -1.71 1.46 -1.32
C GLY A 79 -0.29 2.04 -1.26
N CYS A 80 0.13 2.52 -0.09
CA CYS A 80 1.50 2.96 0.19
C CYS A 80 2.23 1.94 1.06
N ILE A 81 3.51 1.73 0.78
CA ILE A 81 4.42 0.99 1.66
C ILE A 81 5.15 1.98 2.55
N ILE A 82 5.10 1.74 3.86
CA ILE A 82 5.63 2.62 4.88
C ILE A 82 6.59 1.83 5.75
N PHE A 83 7.72 2.47 6.08
CA PHE A 83 8.62 1.98 7.09
C PHE A 83 8.12 2.38 8.46
N ASP A 84 7.96 1.39 9.31
CA ASP A 84 7.35 1.55 10.62
C ASP A 84 8.19 0.82 11.68
N SER A 85 8.12 1.33 12.91
CA SER A 85 8.57 0.58 14.07
C SER A 85 7.37 -0.18 14.62
N PHE A 86 7.36 -1.50 14.44
CA PHE A 86 6.25 -2.37 14.84
C PHE A 86 5.76 -2.04 16.25
N LEU A 87 4.50 -1.62 16.39
CA LEU A 87 3.72 -1.43 17.64
C LEU A 87 4.51 -1.17 18.94
N ASN A 88 5.58 -0.38 18.89
CA ASN A 88 6.50 -0.17 20.01
C ASN A 88 6.80 1.32 20.23
N GLU A 89 6.18 2.20 19.43
CA GLU A 89 6.22 3.64 19.70
C GLU A 89 5.44 3.98 20.97
N ASP A 90 5.89 4.99 21.71
CA ASP A 90 5.21 5.51 22.90
C ASP A 90 3.72 5.83 22.64
N SER A 91 3.37 6.17 21.39
CA SER A 91 2.00 6.44 20.94
C SER A 91 1.05 5.22 20.99
N TYR A 92 1.62 4.01 21.04
CA TYR A 92 0.92 2.73 20.85
C TYR A 92 1.11 1.76 22.01
N LYS A 93 1.96 2.07 22.99
CA LYS A 93 2.28 1.19 24.13
C LYS A 93 1.06 0.85 25.00
N ASP A 94 0.13 1.78 25.13
CA ASP A 94 -1.05 1.63 26.00
C ASP A 94 -2.28 1.11 25.24
N VAL A 95 -2.14 0.77 23.96
CA VAL A 95 -3.25 0.34 23.10
C VAL A 95 -3.27 -1.18 23.00
N LYS A 96 -4.44 -1.79 23.19
CA LYS A 96 -4.60 -3.23 22.96
C LYS A 96 -4.82 -3.54 21.48
N TYR A 97 -4.23 -4.64 21.02
CA TYR A 97 -4.29 -5.10 19.64
C TYR A 97 -4.77 -6.55 19.57
N LYS A 98 -5.58 -6.85 18.55
CA LYS A 98 -6.03 -8.20 18.22
C LYS A 98 -5.52 -8.58 16.84
N LYS A 99 -4.84 -9.73 16.73
CA LYS A 99 -4.46 -10.33 15.44
C LYS A 99 -5.72 -10.82 14.73
N LEU A 100 -5.86 -10.46 13.46
CA LEU A 100 -6.94 -10.90 12.58
C LEU A 100 -6.47 -12.12 11.76
N LYS A 101 -7.40 -13.05 11.50
CA LYS A 101 -7.17 -14.22 10.63
C LYS A 101 -7.51 -13.85 9.19
N CYS A 102 -6.70 -13.00 8.59
CA CYS A 102 -6.88 -12.53 7.22
C CYS A 102 -5.58 -12.73 6.45
N ILE A 103 -5.68 -12.84 5.13
CA ILE A 103 -4.55 -13.04 4.23
C ILE A 103 -4.54 -11.90 3.22
N LEU A 104 -3.35 -11.36 2.99
CA LEU A 104 -3.10 -10.40 1.93
C LEU A 104 -2.93 -11.19 0.62
N GLN A 105 -3.68 -10.82 -0.42
CA GLN A 105 -3.51 -11.36 -1.76
C GLN A 105 -2.95 -10.27 -2.65
N LEU A 106 -1.76 -10.51 -3.21
CA LEU A 106 -1.13 -9.63 -4.18
C LEU A 106 -1.31 -10.16 -5.61
N PRO A 107 -1.17 -9.29 -6.63
CA PRO A 107 -1.16 -9.71 -8.02
C PRO A 107 -0.15 -10.83 -8.31
N ILE A 108 -0.56 -11.80 -9.12
CA ILE A 108 0.29 -12.92 -9.57
C ILE A 108 0.37 -12.94 -11.11
N GLY A 109 1.16 -13.86 -11.67
CA GLY A 109 1.46 -13.90 -13.11
C GLY A 109 0.25 -13.75 -14.04
N ALA A 110 -0.86 -14.42 -13.72
CA ALA A 110 -2.07 -14.48 -14.53
C ALA A 110 -3.15 -13.44 -14.17
N THR A 111 -2.96 -12.64 -13.11
CA THR A 111 -4.01 -11.72 -12.63
C THR A 111 -3.44 -10.49 -11.92
N THR A 112 -4.09 -9.36 -12.14
CA THR A 112 -3.84 -8.09 -11.45
C THR A 112 -4.69 -7.93 -10.19
N TYR A 113 -5.51 -8.93 -9.86
CA TYR A 113 -6.36 -8.92 -8.67
C TYR A 113 -5.56 -8.84 -7.38
N PHE A 114 -6.06 -8.05 -6.44
CA PHE A 114 -5.54 -7.93 -5.09
C PHE A 114 -6.72 -7.82 -4.13
N CYS A 115 -6.56 -8.32 -2.92
CA CYS A 115 -7.53 -8.10 -1.84
C CYS A 115 -6.93 -8.43 -0.48
N VAL A 116 -7.71 -8.16 0.58
CA VAL A 116 -7.54 -8.84 1.86
C VAL A 116 -8.68 -9.84 1.98
N SER A 117 -8.37 -11.11 2.19
CA SER A 117 -9.38 -12.17 2.33
C SER A 117 -9.48 -12.65 3.78
N ASP A 118 -10.70 -12.89 4.24
CA ASP A 118 -10.94 -13.61 5.49
C ASP A 118 -10.66 -15.10 5.30
N HIS A 119 -10.06 -15.72 6.31
CA HIS A 119 -9.80 -17.15 6.36
C HIS A 119 -10.96 -17.88 7.08
N ILE A 120 -11.86 -18.50 6.31
CA ILE A 120 -13.06 -19.15 6.84
C ILE A 120 -12.86 -20.67 6.76
N GLU A 121 -12.88 -21.33 7.92
CA GLU A 121 -12.89 -22.79 8.03
C GLU A 121 -14.34 -23.29 8.03
N GLU A 122 -14.74 -24.01 6.97
CA GLU A 122 -16.07 -24.61 6.86
C GLU A 122 -15.93 -26.09 6.49
N HIS A 123 -16.43 -26.97 7.37
CA HIS A 123 -16.47 -28.42 7.14
C HIS A 123 -15.13 -29.07 6.77
N GLY A 124 -14.02 -28.60 7.36
CA GLY A 124 -12.68 -29.11 7.07
C GLY A 124 -12.11 -28.62 5.72
N SER A 125 -12.77 -27.65 5.09
CA SER A 125 -12.29 -26.94 3.90
C SER A 125 -12.07 -25.46 4.20
N TRP A 126 -11.16 -24.84 3.45
CA TRP A 126 -10.86 -23.42 3.58
C TRP A 126 -11.55 -22.64 2.46
N ARG A 127 -12.32 -21.62 2.83
CA ARG A 127 -12.91 -20.66 1.90
C ARG A 127 -12.30 -19.28 2.15
N PHE A 128 -11.94 -18.62 1.06
CA PHE A 128 -11.48 -17.23 1.06
C PHE A 128 -12.59 -16.34 0.54
N THR A 129 -12.90 -15.28 1.28
CA THR A 129 -13.84 -14.24 0.83
C THR A 129 -13.19 -12.89 1.07
N GLU A 130 -13.28 -12.00 0.10
CA GLU A 130 -12.74 -10.65 0.22
C GLU A 130 -13.40 -9.90 1.39
N ASN A 131 -12.56 -9.40 2.28
CA ASN A 131 -12.93 -8.45 3.31
C ASN A 131 -12.77 -7.03 2.76
N ARG A 132 -13.81 -6.53 2.10
CA ARG A 132 -13.80 -5.22 1.41
C ARG A 132 -13.36 -4.05 2.30
N LEU A 133 -13.72 -4.07 3.58
CA LEU A 133 -13.30 -3.04 4.55
C LEU A 133 -11.79 -3.07 4.76
N LEU A 134 -11.21 -4.25 4.98
CA LEU A 134 -9.77 -4.41 5.12
C LEU A 134 -9.04 -4.14 3.80
N THR A 135 -9.57 -4.59 2.66
CA THR A 135 -9.02 -4.27 1.33
C THR A 135 -8.92 -2.76 1.15
N SER A 136 -10.02 -2.03 1.41
CA SER A 136 -10.05 -0.57 1.29
C SER A 136 -9.11 0.12 2.27
N GLU A 137 -8.84 -0.46 3.45
CA GLU A 137 -7.90 0.09 4.41
C GLU A 137 -6.44 -0.10 3.99
N VAL A 138 -6.12 -1.27 3.45
CA VAL A 138 -4.77 -1.61 2.99
C VAL A 138 -4.44 -0.97 1.65
N PHE A 139 -5.33 -1.09 0.66
CA PHE A 139 -5.06 -0.69 -0.72
C PHE A 139 -5.73 0.62 -1.12
N GLY A 140 -6.57 1.21 -0.26
CA GLY A 140 -7.29 2.46 -0.53
C GLY A 140 -8.67 2.25 -1.14
N MET A 141 -8.81 1.23 -1.99
CA MET A 141 -10.03 0.82 -2.68
C MET A 141 -10.02 -0.70 -2.86
N CYS A 142 -11.20 -1.28 -3.04
CA CYS A 142 -11.35 -2.65 -3.55
C CYS A 142 -10.95 -2.71 -5.03
N TYR A 143 -10.69 -3.92 -5.53
CA TYR A 143 -10.25 -4.11 -6.92
C TYR A 143 -11.25 -3.55 -7.94
N ASP A 144 -12.54 -3.87 -7.78
CA ASP A 144 -13.63 -3.45 -8.65
C ASP A 144 -13.86 -1.93 -8.61
N GLU A 145 -13.76 -1.33 -7.42
CA GLU A 145 -13.84 0.12 -7.22
C GLU A 145 -12.70 0.85 -7.96
N LEU A 146 -11.47 0.31 -7.87
CA LEU A 146 -10.32 0.86 -8.56
C LEU A 146 -10.43 0.66 -10.08
N ASP A 147 -10.83 -0.51 -10.55
CA ASP A 147 -10.99 -0.81 -11.97
C ASP A 147 -12.04 0.13 -12.61
N GLY A 148 -13.19 0.30 -11.96
CA GLY A 148 -14.22 1.26 -12.39
C GLY A 148 -13.72 2.71 -12.38
N LEU A 149 -12.92 3.10 -11.38
CA LEU A 149 -12.29 4.42 -11.36
C LEU A 149 -11.31 4.63 -12.51
N LEU A 150 -10.48 3.63 -12.82
CA LEU A 150 -9.53 3.70 -13.94
C LEU A 150 -10.26 3.79 -15.27
N GLU A 151 -11.36 3.05 -15.44
CA GLU A 151 -12.21 3.14 -16.62
C GLU A 151 -12.81 4.55 -16.77
N ALA A 152 -13.42 5.09 -15.72
CA ALA A 152 -13.98 6.44 -15.73
C ALA A 152 -12.91 7.50 -16.03
N TYR A 153 -11.75 7.40 -15.38
CA TYR A 153 -10.60 8.28 -15.60
C TYR A 153 -10.13 8.22 -17.05
N SER A 154 -10.01 7.02 -17.63
CA SER A 154 -9.56 6.82 -19.02
C SER A 154 -10.48 7.49 -20.05
N LYS A 155 -11.79 7.51 -19.80
CA LYS A 155 -12.78 8.13 -20.68
C LYS A 155 -12.68 9.65 -20.63
N ILE A 156 -12.56 10.23 -19.44
CA ILE A 156 -12.42 11.69 -19.23
C ILE A 156 -11.13 12.21 -19.84
N MET A 157 -10.03 11.46 -19.69
CA MET A 157 -8.72 11.84 -20.22
C MET A 157 -8.53 11.49 -21.69
N HIS A 158 -9.53 10.84 -22.33
CA HIS A 158 -9.47 10.37 -23.71
C HIS A 158 -8.30 9.42 -24.00
N THR A 159 -7.86 8.66 -23.01
CA THR A 159 -6.79 7.65 -23.09
C THR A 159 -7.34 6.22 -23.25
N ASN A 160 -8.66 6.11 -23.44
CA ASN A 160 -9.35 4.86 -23.75
C ASN A 160 -9.49 4.67 -25.26
N THR A 161 -8.92 3.59 -25.80
CA THR A 161 -9.02 3.22 -27.22
C THR A 161 -9.57 1.80 -27.38
N GLN A 162 -9.93 1.41 -28.61
CA GLN A 162 -10.37 0.04 -28.90
C GLN A 162 -9.31 -1.03 -28.60
N TYR A 163 -8.02 -0.66 -28.67
CA TYR A 163 -6.90 -1.60 -28.55
C TYR A 163 -6.22 -1.55 -27.19
N ASN A 164 -6.22 -0.40 -26.52
CA ASN A 164 -5.61 -0.22 -25.20
C ASN A 164 -6.48 0.72 -24.35
N ARG A 165 -6.68 0.33 -23.09
CA ARG A 165 -7.33 1.17 -22.07
C ARG A 165 -6.28 1.57 -21.06
N TYR A 166 -5.98 2.86 -21.03
CA TYR A 166 -5.11 3.43 -20.01
C TYR A 166 -5.82 4.57 -19.28
N PRO A 167 -5.54 4.80 -17.98
CA PRO A 167 -4.65 4.01 -17.14
C PRO A 167 -5.22 2.62 -16.84
N ARG A 168 -4.34 1.65 -16.55
CA ARG A 168 -4.74 0.29 -16.15
C ARG A 168 -3.96 -0.20 -14.95
N LEU A 169 -4.59 -1.06 -14.17
CA LEU A 169 -3.94 -1.77 -13.09
C LEU A 169 -2.99 -2.84 -13.65
N THR A 170 -1.81 -2.93 -13.07
CA THR A 170 -0.76 -3.90 -13.42
C THR A 170 0.07 -4.25 -12.18
N ARG A 171 1.07 -5.11 -12.33
CA ARG A 171 1.96 -5.56 -11.26
C ARG A 171 3.41 -5.28 -11.58
N SER A 172 4.18 -4.82 -10.58
CA SER A 172 5.58 -4.50 -10.80
C SER A 172 6.40 -5.77 -11.03
N ASN A 173 7.02 -5.88 -12.21
CA ASN A 173 7.96 -6.96 -12.54
C ASN A 173 9.42 -6.56 -12.26
N LYS A 174 9.67 -5.27 -11.97
CA LYS A 174 10.99 -4.74 -11.66
C LYS A 174 11.16 -4.66 -10.14
N LYS A 175 12.34 -5.04 -9.64
CA LYS A 175 12.67 -5.03 -8.20
C LYS A 175 12.78 -3.60 -7.66
N ASP A 176 13.21 -2.67 -8.50
CA ASP A 176 13.49 -1.28 -8.13
C ASP A 176 12.62 -0.27 -8.88
N ASN A 177 11.32 -0.51 -8.84
CA ASN A 177 10.35 0.38 -9.46
C ASN A 177 10.04 1.57 -8.54
N LEU A 178 9.94 2.77 -9.12
CA LEU A 178 9.59 4.00 -8.42
C LEU A 178 8.27 4.54 -8.98
N CYS A 179 7.49 5.17 -8.12
CA CYS A 179 6.30 5.90 -8.54
C CYS A 179 6.70 7.22 -9.18
N ASP A 180 6.39 7.40 -10.46
CA ASP A 180 6.77 8.61 -11.23
C ASP A 180 6.17 9.90 -10.62
N LEU A 181 5.02 9.81 -9.94
CA LEU A 181 4.37 10.97 -9.31
C LEU A 181 4.94 11.33 -7.94
N THR A 182 5.51 10.37 -7.22
CA THR A 182 5.81 10.54 -5.78
C THR A 182 7.24 10.22 -5.41
N GLY A 183 8.00 9.57 -6.29
CA GLY A 183 9.34 9.03 -6.03
C GLY A 183 9.37 7.88 -5.02
N LEU A 184 8.20 7.36 -4.60
CA LEU A 184 8.11 6.27 -3.63
C LEU A 184 8.34 4.91 -4.30
N TRP A 185 8.97 4.00 -3.55
CA TRP A 185 9.23 2.65 -4.02
C TRP A 185 7.94 1.85 -4.21
N ILE A 186 7.88 1.12 -5.33
CA ILE A 186 6.85 0.15 -5.67
C ILE A 186 7.49 -1.25 -5.63
N PRO A 187 7.17 -2.09 -4.64
CA PRO A 187 7.72 -3.43 -4.54
C PRO A 187 7.37 -4.31 -5.74
N MET A 188 8.23 -5.28 -6.02
CA MET A 188 7.92 -6.36 -6.95
C MET A 188 6.62 -7.06 -6.53
N ASN A 189 5.78 -7.42 -7.51
CA ASN A 189 4.44 -8.00 -7.33
C ASN A 189 3.42 -7.11 -6.61
N PHE A 190 3.75 -5.85 -6.29
CA PHE A 190 2.77 -4.91 -5.76
C PHE A 190 1.93 -4.31 -6.90
N PRO A 191 0.61 -4.06 -6.69
CA PRO A 191 -0.23 -3.40 -7.67
C PRO A 191 0.22 -1.95 -7.92
N TYR A 192 0.23 -1.55 -9.19
CA TYR A 192 0.46 -0.17 -9.61
C TYR A 192 -0.34 0.15 -10.88
N ILE A 193 -0.43 1.44 -11.20
CA ILE A 193 -1.15 1.99 -12.33
C ILE A 193 -0.16 2.32 -13.45
N ALA A 194 -0.35 1.70 -14.61
CA ALA A 194 0.32 2.08 -15.84
C ALA A 194 -0.55 3.05 -16.62
N PHE A 195 0.01 4.16 -17.06
CA PHE A 195 -0.69 5.17 -17.86
C PHE A 195 -0.46 5.01 -19.36
N GLU A 196 0.61 4.33 -19.76
CA GLU A 196 0.91 4.06 -21.17
C GLU A 196 1.65 2.72 -21.27
N GLN A 197 2.09 2.36 -22.48
CA GLN A 197 3.09 1.32 -22.65
C GLN A 197 4.38 1.73 -21.92
N SER A 198 5.20 0.77 -21.52
CA SER A 198 6.36 0.92 -20.59
C SER A 198 7.48 1.86 -21.04
N ASP A 199 7.28 2.63 -22.10
CA ASP A 199 8.32 3.35 -22.85
C ASP A 199 8.15 4.89 -22.74
N TYR A 200 7.26 5.37 -21.87
CA TYR A 200 6.95 6.80 -21.70
C TYR A 200 7.20 7.33 -20.27
N ASP A 201 7.28 8.66 -20.16
CA ASP A 201 7.72 9.43 -18.98
C ASP A 201 6.88 9.20 -17.71
N PHE A 202 5.61 8.81 -17.85
CA PHE A 202 4.73 8.39 -16.75
C PHE A 202 4.16 7.01 -17.04
N SER A 203 4.87 5.97 -16.61
CA SER A 203 4.47 4.58 -16.87
C SER A 203 4.25 3.77 -15.60
N HIS A 204 4.74 4.24 -14.44
CA HIS A 204 4.70 3.51 -13.19
C HIS A 204 4.20 4.40 -12.05
N VAL A 205 2.90 4.38 -11.78
CA VAL A 205 2.28 5.18 -10.71
C VAL A 205 1.77 4.25 -9.61
N SER A 206 2.27 4.40 -8.37
CA SER A 206 1.75 3.64 -7.23
C SER A 206 0.27 3.93 -6.99
N LEU A 207 -0.46 2.99 -6.38
CA LEU A 207 -1.86 3.20 -6.00
C LEU A 207 -2.04 4.50 -5.19
N TRP A 208 -1.19 4.71 -4.19
CA TRP A 208 -1.21 5.92 -3.38
C TRP A 208 -0.95 7.19 -4.19
N GLY A 209 0.04 7.18 -5.11
CA GLY A 209 0.33 8.31 -5.98
C GLY A 209 -0.85 8.65 -6.89
N PHE A 210 -1.52 7.62 -7.43
CA PHE A 210 -2.72 7.77 -8.22
C PHE A 210 -3.87 8.39 -7.41
N TYR A 211 -4.17 7.86 -6.22
CA TYR A 211 -5.23 8.42 -5.36
C TYR A 211 -4.97 9.87 -4.95
N ARG A 212 -3.70 10.22 -4.68
CA ARG A 212 -3.32 11.60 -4.38
C ARG A 212 -3.56 12.52 -5.58
N ASN A 213 -3.22 12.07 -6.78
CA ASN A 213 -3.48 12.82 -8.01
C ASN A 213 -4.99 13.01 -8.25
N VAL A 214 -5.77 11.93 -8.22
CA VAL A 214 -7.23 11.98 -8.37
C VAL A 214 -7.87 12.86 -7.29
N GLY A 215 -7.45 12.71 -6.03
CA GLY A 215 -7.93 13.53 -4.92
C GLY A 215 -7.63 15.02 -5.09
N LEU A 216 -6.51 15.39 -5.72
CA LEU A 216 -6.19 16.77 -6.07
C LEU A 216 -7.10 17.28 -7.20
N LEU A 217 -7.31 16.49 -8.26
CA LEU A 217 -8.18 16.86 -9.38
C LEU A 217 -9.65 17.02 -8.94
N CYS A 218 -10.12 16.13 -8.05
CA CYS A 218 -11.47 16.16 -7.48
C CYS A 218 -11.72 17.33 -6.50
N ARG A 219 -10.72 18.17 -6.20
CA ARG A 219 -10.99 19.46 -5.54
C ARG A 219 -11.82 20.38 -6.43
N SER A 220 -11.76 20.19 -7.75
CA SER A 220 -12.72 20.75 -8.69
C SER A 220 -13.98 19.89 -8.72
N SER A 221 -15.14 20.53 -8.54
CA SER A 221 -16.44 19.85 -8.69
C SER A 221 -16.67 19.31 -10.09
N VAL A 222 -16.05 19.93 -11.12
CA VAL A 222 -16.18 19.52 -12.51
C VAL A 222 -15.60 18.13 -12.72
N PHE A 223 -14.36 17.89 -12.29
CA PHE A 223 -13.69 16.61 -12.46
C PHE A 223 -14.34 15.51 -11.61
N TYR A 224 -14.70 15.84 -10.38
CA TYR A 224 -15.41 14.92 -9.49
C TYR A 224 -16.76 14.46 -10.08
N ASN A 225 -17.56 15.40 -10.60
CA ASN A 225 -18.85 15.08 -11.20
C ASN A 225 -18.68 14.29 -12.51
N ALA A 226 -17.67 14.61 -13.32
CA ALA A 226 -17.37 13.86 -14.52
C ALA A 226 -17.05 12.39 -14.22
N LEU A 227 -16.24 12.11 -13.18
CA LEU A 227 -15.95 10.74 -12.74
C LEU A 227 -17.23 9.99 -12.34
N LEU A 228 -18.14 10.63 -11.61
CA LEU A 228 -19.42 10.03 -11.23
C LEU A 228 -20.30 9.74 -12.45
N SER A 229 -20.35 10.66 -13.42
CA SER A 229 -21.09 10.48 -14.66
C SER A 229 -20.57 9.32 -15.51
N GLU A 230 -19.26 9.04 -15.44
CA GLU A 230 -18.63 7.90 -16.12
C GLU A 230 -18.65 6.59 -15.30
N GLY A 231 -19.34 6.58 -14.15
CA GLY A 231 -19.61 5.36 -13.37
C GLY A 231 -18.66 5.07 -12.21
N ALA A 232 -17.80 6.01 -11.82
CA ALA A 232 -16.94 5.83 -10.65
C ALA A 232 -17.76 5.73 -9.34
N ASP A 233 -17.34 4.86 -8.43
CA ASP A 233 -18.03 4.69 -7.15
C ASP A 233 -17.87 5.92 -6.24
N LYS A 234 -19.01 6.44 -5.77
CA LYS A 234 -19.07 7.66 -4.97
C LYS A 234 -18.41 7.51 -3.59
N GLU A 235 -18.59 6.38 -2.93
CA GLU A 235 -18.04 6.16 -1.59
C GLU A 235 -16.53 5.89 -1.64
N ALA A 236 -16.07 5.14 -2.65
CA ALA A 236 -14.66 4.96 -2.95
C ALA A 236 -13.97 6.31 -3.22
N LEU A 237 -14.57 7.17 -4.06
CA LEU A 237 -14.06 8.53 -4.30
C LEU A 237 -13.99 9.37 -3.03
N LYS A 238 -15.03 9.36 -2.20
CA LYS A 238 -15.00 10.07 -0.90
C LYS A 238 -13.85 9.58 -0.02
N ASN A 239 -13.54 8.29 -0.04
CA ASN A 239 -12.46 7.73 0.77
C ASN A 239 -11.08 8.25 0.38
N ILE A 240 -10.84 8.52 -0.91
CA ILE A 240 -9.56 9.07 -1.38
C ILE A 240 -9.51 10.61 -1.38
N ILE A 241 -10.66 11.29 -1.48
CA ILE A 241 -10.76 12.77 -1.48
C ILE A 241 -10.68 13.36 -0.07
N LYS A 242 -11.06 12.59 0.96
CA LYS A 242 -11.03 13.06 2.35
C LYS A 242 -9.69 13.73 2.66
N PRO A 243 -9.68 15.01 3.11
CA PRO A 243 -8.48 15.69 3.57
C PRO A 243 -8.02 14.95 4.82
N ASN A 244 -7.15 13.99 4.62
CA ASN A 244 -6.60 13.21 5.70
C ASN A 244 -5.64 14.13 6.44
N VAL A 245 -6.12 14.62 7.57
CA VAL A 245 -5.48 15.56 8.50
C VAL A 245 -4.15 15.02 9.06
N ASN A 246 -3.75 13.78 8.73
CA ASN A 246 -2.51 13.16 9.21
C ASN A 246 -1.69 12.43 8.13
N TRP A 247 -1.77 12.79 6.83
CA TRP A 247 -0.72 12.36 5.89
C TRP A 247 0.57 13.21 6.05
N ASN A 248 1.09 13.35 7.27
CA ASN A 248 2.37 14.04 7.57
C ASN A 248 3.59 13.21 7.12
N TYR A 249 3.50 12.58 5.96
CA TYR A 249 4.56 11.78 5.36
C TYR A 249 5.49 12.62 4.47
N GLU A 250 5.03 13.80 4.03
CA GLU A 250 5.74 14.68 3.09
C GLU A 250 7.02 15.31 3.66
N LYS A 251 7.22 15.27 4.99
CA LYS A 251 8.37 15.93 5.63
C LYS A 251 9.70 15.20 5.50
N VAL A 252 9.72 14.01 4.88
CA VAL A 252 10.88 13.11 4.93
C VAL A 252 11.65 13.04 3.61
N MET A 253 10.98 13.17 2.46
CA MET A 253 11.64 13.08 1.16
C MET A 253 12.52 14.29 0.81
N TYR A 254 12.17 15.50 1.27
CA TYR A 254 12.87 16.72 0.85
C TYR A 254 14.16 17.05 1.62
N LYS A 255 14.38 16.48 2.81
CA LYS A 255 15.56 16.83 3.63
C LYS A 255 16.82 16.03 3.28
N ASP A 256 16.67 14.85 2.68
CA ASP A 256 17.82 13.95 2.45
C ASP A 256 18.42 14.08 1.04
N ILE A 257 17.72 14.70 0.08
CA ILE A 257 18.24 14.94 -1.27
C ILE A 257 19.22 16.14 -1.31
N HIS A 258 19.13 17.08 -0.37
CA HIS A 258 19.94 18.31 -0.36
C HIS A 258 21.01 18.39 0.73
N LYS A 259 21.28 17.29 1.45
CA LYS A 259 22.39 17.23 2.43
C LYS A 259 23.67 16.59 1.92
N ASN A 260 23.69 16.09 0.69
CA ASN A 260 24.88 15.55 0.03
C ASN A 260 25.26 16.41 -1.20
N LYS A 261 25.44 17.72 -0.98
CA LYS A 261 26.24 18.59 -1.85
C LYS A 261 27.16 19.45 -0.99
#